data_AF-A0A1V5AJ73-F1
#
_entry.id   AF-A0A1V5AJ73-F1
#
_cell.length_a   1.000
_cell.length_b   1.000
_cell.length_c   1.000
_cell.angle_alpha   90.00
_cell.angle_beta   90.00
_cell.angle_gamma   90.00
#
_symmetry.space_group_name_H-M   'P 1'
#
loop_
_entity.id
_entity.type
_entity.pdbx_description
1 polymer ?
#
loop_
_entity_poly.entity_id
_entity_poly.type
_entity_poly.pdbx_seq_one_letter_code
_entity_poly.pdbx_strand_id
1 'polypeptide(L)'
;MMVKLLKEGITGKVADEALERAGITLNKNMIPFDPATPFVTSGIRIGTPCVTTRGMKEKQMMQIADMITAVLRDIKNEETIKAVRSQVKELCDQFPLYPDLTC
;
A
#
# COMPACT_ATOMS: atom_id res chain seq x y z
N MET A 1 8.71 -8.18 -1.67
CA MET A 1 8.31 -8.29 -3.09
C MET A 1 8.49 -6.94 -3.77
N MET A 2 8.92 -6.90 -5.03
CA MET A 2 9.02 -5.67 -5.83
C MET A 2 7.98 -5.72 -6.96
N VAL A 3 7.20 -4.66 -7.10
CA VAL A 3 6.14 -4.56 -8.12
C VAL A 3 6.48 -3.44 -9.09
N LYS A 4 6.38 -3.73 -10.39
CA LYS A 4 6.61 -2.77 -11.47
C LYS A 4 5.29 -2.09 -11.83
N LEU A 5 5.27 -0.76 -11.87
CA LEU A 5 4.08 0.05 -12.15
C LEU A 5 4.01 0.53 -13.62
N LEU A 6 4.99 0.17 -14.44
CA LEU A 6 5.10 0.59 -15.85
C LEU A 6 3.84 0.32 -16.69
N LYS A 7 3.14 -0.79 -16.41
CA LYS A 7 1.92 -1.18 -17.16
C LYS A 7 0.74 -0.25 -16.90
N GLU A 8 0.68 0.33 -15.71
CA GLU A 8 -0.40 1.23 -15.31
C GLU A 8 -0.11 2.69 -15.71
N GLY A 9 1.11 2.98 -16.22
CA GLY A 9 1.53 4.35 -16.55
C GLY A 9 1.71 5.25 -15.33
N ILE A 10 1.81 4.67 -14.13
CA ILE A 10 1.90 5.37 -12.85
C ILE A 10 3.35 5.32 -12.36
N THR A 11 3.84 6.45 -11.85
CA THR A 11 5.17 6.52 -11.22
C THR A 11 5.12 6.01 -9.79
N GLY A 12 6.25 5.50 -9.29
CA GLY A 12 6.39 5.05 -7.91
C GLY A 12 6.04 6.16 -6.91
N LYS A 13 6.44 7.40 -7.19
CA LYS A 13 6.08 8.57 -6.36
C LYS A 13 4.57 8.80 -6.26
N VAL A 14 3.85 8.78 -7.38
CA VAL A 14 2.40 9.02 -7.37
C VAL A 14 1.67 7.87 -6.67
N ALA A 15 2.12 6.64 -6.89
CA ALA A 15 1.61 5.47 -6.18
C ALA A 15 1.82 5.56 -4.65
N ASP A 16 3.01 5.99 -4.22
CA ASP A 16 3.39 6.21 -2.82
C ASP A 16 2.42 7.20 -2.15
N GLU A 17 2.25 8.39 -2.74
CA GLU A 17 1.40 9.47 -2.22
C GLU A 17 -0.09 9.06 -2.15
N ALA A 18 -0.60 8.36 -3.17
CA ALA A 18 -2.00 7.94 -3.18
C ALA A 18 -2.30 6.83 -2.16
N LEU A 19 -1.40 5.85 -2.03
CA LEU A 19 -1.53 4.79 -1.05
C LEU A 19 -1.39 5.32 0.38
N GLU A 20 -0.50 6.29 0.61
CA GLU A 20 -0.39 6.97 1.90
C GLU A 20 -1.68 7.70 2.28
N ARG A 21 -2.32 8.39 1.33
CA ARG A 21 -3.66 8.99 1.56
C ARG A 21 -4.71 7.94 1.92
N ALA A 22 -4.64 6.76 1.32
CA ALA A 22 -5.49 5.61 1.63
C ALA A 22 -5.11 4.90 2.95
N GLY A 23 -4.07 5.35 3.67
CA GLY A 23 -3.62 4.74 4.94
C GLY A 23 -2.71 3.52 4.77
N ILE A 24 -2.22 3.26 3.55
CA ILE A 24 -1.30 2.16 3.24
C ILE A 24 0.10 2.72 3.01
N THR A 25 1.01 2.50 3.94
CA THR A 25 2.39 2.96 3.81
C THR A 25 3.24 1.92 3.08
N LEU A 26 3.80 2.31 1.94
CA LEU A 26 4.79 1.51 1.19
C LEU A 26 6.03 2.35 0.91
N ASN A 27 6.99 1.78 0.20
CA ASN A 27 8.19 2.49 -0.22
C ASN A 27 8.32 2.41 -1.75
N LYS A 28 8.32 3.58 -2.40
CA LYS A 28 8.77 3.71 -3.79
C LYS A 28 10.20 3.19 -3.93
N ASN A 29 10.45 2.41 -4.98
CA ASN A 29 11.75 1.79 -5.19
C ASN A 29 12.07 1.67 -6.68
N MET A 30 13.34 1.85 -7.01
CA MET A 30 13.83 1.72 -8.37
C MET A 30 13.75 0.26 -8.83
N ILE A 31 13.35 0.07 -10.08
CA ILE A 31 13.35 -1.26 -10.72
C ILE A 31 14.62 -1.45 -11.56
N PRO A 32 15.04 -2.69 -11.87
CA PRO A 32 16.13 -2.90 -12.83
C PRO A 32 15.81 -2.23 -14.16
N PHE A 33 16.73 -1.39 -14.66
CA PHE A 33 16.56 -0.58 -15.87
C PHE A 33 15.36 0.38 -15.81
N ASP A 34 15.18 1.06 -14.66
CA ASP A 34 14.11 2.04 -14.48
C ASP A 34 14.24 3.21 -15.48
N PRO A 35 13.20 3.50 -16.29
CA PRO A 35 13.21 4.68 -17.15
C PRO A 35 13.05 5.99 -16.37
N ALA A 36 12.56 5.93 -15.12
CA ALA A 36 12.35 7.10 -14.27
C ALA A 36 13.58 7.43 -13.42
N THR A 37 13.67 8.69 -12.96
CA THR A 37 14.75 9.15 -12.09
C THR A 37 14.65 8.53 -10.68
N PRO A 38 15.75 8.51 -9.91
CA PRO A 38 15.75 7.96 -8.54
C PRO A 38 14.73 8.60 -7.59
N PHE A 39 14.30 9.84 -7.86
CA PHE A 39 13.30 10.55 -7.05
C PHE A 39 11.86 10.16 -7.38
N VAL A 40 11.61 9.63 -8.57
CA VAL A 40 10.28 9.31 -9.09
C VAL A 40 10.04 7.80 -9.04
N THR A 41 10.98 7.01 -9.57
CA THR A 41 10.96 5.54 -9.69
C THR A 41 9.73 4.99 -10.42
N SER A 42 9.79 3.74 -10.87
CA SER A 42 8.67 3.05 -11.55
C SER A 42 8.20 1.80 -10.81
N GLY A 43 8.50 1.69 -9.51
CA GLY A 43 8.14 0.52 -8.71
C GLY A 43 7.86 0.82 -7.25
N ILE A 44 7.24 -0.16 -6.60
CA ILE A 44 6.95 -0.17 -5.17
C ILE A 44 7.47 -1.46 -4.54
N ARG A 45 7.96 -1.35 -3.30
CA ARG A 45 8.40 -2.50 -2.50
C ARG A 45 7.36 -2.80 -1.43
N ILE A 46 6.86 -4.03 -1.46
CA ILE A 46 5.88 -4.55 -0.51
C ILE A 46 6.58 -5.54 0.43
N GLY A 47 6.37 -5.36 1.74
CA GLY A 47 6.83 -6.26 2.78
C GLY A 47 5.66 -6.70 3.66
N THR A 48 5.61 -7.99 3.97
CA THR A 48 4.65 -8.59 4.91
C THR A 48 5.06 -8.60 6.40
N PRO A 49 6.34 -8.41 6.82
CA PRO A 49 6.71 -8.59 8.24
C PRO A 49 5.88 -7.79 9.24
N CYS A 50 5.55 -6.52 8.94
CA CYS A 50 4.80 -5.66 9.86
C CYS A 50 3.37 -6.20 10.12
N VAL A 51 2.68 -6.61 9.06
CA VAL A 51 1.30 -7.12 9.15
C VAL A 51 1.24 -8.54 9.71
N THR A 52 2.23 -9.39 9.41
CA THR A 52 2.30 -10.75 9.97
C THR A 52 2.59 -10.74 11.46
N THR A 53 3.44 -9.82 11.96
CA THR A 53 3.69 -9.66 13.40
C THR A 53 2.44 -9.26 14.16
N ARG A 54 1.50 -8.54 13.52
CA ARG A 54 0.18 -8.20 14.08
C ARG A 54 -0.81 -9.36 14.06
N GLY A 55 -0.45 -10.51 13.50
CA GLY A 55 -1.31 -11.70 13.42
C GLY A 55 -2.11 -11.84 12.13
N MET A 56 -1.90 -10.97 11.14
CA MET A 56 -2.57 -11.07 9.84
C MET A 56 -2.04 -12.27 9.04
N LYS A 57 -2.96 -12.98 8.36
CA LYS A 57 -2.70 -14.21 7.59
C LYS A 57 -3.04 -14.02 6.10
N GLU A 58 -3.03 -15.10 5.33
CA GLU A 58 -3.21 -15.12 3.88
C GLU A 58 -4.50 -14.41 3.45
N LYS A 59 -5.60 -14.58 4.21
CA LYS A 59 -6.88 -13.91 3.93
C LYS A 59 -6.76 -12.39 3.97
N GLN A 60 -6.07 -11.85 4.97
CA GLN A 60 -5.83 -10.42 5.09
C GLN A 60 -4.85 -9.93 4.02
N MET A 61 -3.88 -10.74 3.60
CA MET A 61 -2.97 -10.37 2.51
C MET A 61 -3.73 -10.20 1.19
N MET A 62 -4.73 -11.04 0.91
CA MET A 62 -5.62 -10.88 -0.24
C MET A 62 -6.39 -9.55 -0.17
N GLN A 63 -6.99 -9.24 0.99
CA GLN A 63 -7.69 -7.97 1.20
C GLN A 63 -6.77 -6.76 1.00
N ILE A 64 -5.54 -6.81 1.52
CA ILE A 64 -4.54 -5.75 1.33
C ILE A 64 -4.17 -5.60 -0.14
N ALA A 65 -4.00 -6.69 -0.88
CA ALA A 65 -3.71 -6.65 -2.31
C ALA A 65 -4.86 -6.03 -3.11
N ASP A 66 -6.11 -6.35 -2.77
CA ASP A 66 -7.30 -5.76 -3.40
C ASP A 66 -7.41 -4.26 -3.12
N MET A 67 -7.17 -3.84 -1.87
CA MET A 67 -7.14 -2.42 -1.48
C MET A 67 -6.05 -1.64 -2.23
N ILE A 68 -4.84 -2.18 -2.33
CA ILE A 68 -3.74 -1.57 -3.10
C ILE A 68 -4.16 -1.44 -4.57
N THR A 69 -4.72 -2.50 -5.16
CA THR A 69 -5.14 -2.51 -6.56
C THR A 69 -6.24 -1.51 -6.84
N ALA A 70 -7.21 -1.36 -5.95
CA ALA A 70 -8.30 -0.39 -6.06
C ALA A 70 -7.78 1.04 -6.13
N VAL A 71 -6.83 1.41 -5.25
CA VAL A 71 -6.22 2.74 -5.24
C VAL A 71 -5.36 2.98 -6.48
N LEU A 72 -4.57 1.98 -6.90
CA LEU A 72 -3.70 2.14 -8.06
C LEU A 72 -4.48 2.28 -9.37
N ARG A 73 -5.61 1.57 -9.53
CA ARG A 73 -6.45 1.67 -10.74
C ARG A 73 -7.17 3.00 -10.85
N ASP A 74 -7.50 3.63 -9.72
CA ASP A 74 -8.25 4.89 -9.69
C ASP A 74 -7.59 5.94 -8.79
N ILE A 75 -6.34 6.25 -9.11
CA ILE A 75 -5.44 7.04 -8.27
C ILE A 75 -5.86 8.49 -8.05
N LYS A 76 -6.80 8.99 -8.86
CA LYS A 76 -7.34 10.36 -8.78
C LYS A 76 -8.68 10.42 -8.08
N ASN A 77 -9.34 9.28 -7.84
CA ASN A 77 -10.66 9.25 -7.23
C ASN A 77 -10.56 9.27 -5.71
N GLU A 78 -10.89 10.43 -5.14
CA GLU A 78 -10.85 10.63 -3.70
C GLU A 78 -11.87 9.79 -2.93
N GLU A 79 -13.00 9.41 -3.54
CA GLU A 79 -14.00 8.56 -2.89
C GLU A 79 -13.45 7.15 -2.69
N THR A 80 -12.81 6.59 -3.71
CA THR A 80 -12.13 5.29 -3.63
C THR A 80 -11.04 5.32 -2.55
N ILE A 81 -10.21 6.36 -2.52
CA ILE A 81 -9.14 6.51 -1.52
C ILE A 81 -9.72 6.59 -0.10
N LYS A 82 -10.81 7.36 0.11
CA LYS A 82 -11.48 7.45 1.41
C LYS A 82 -12.11 6.12 1.83
N ALA A 83 -12.76 5.42 0.90
CA ALA A 83 -13.37 4.11 1.17
C ALA A 83 -12.31 3.08 1.58
N VAL A 84 -11.19 3.03 0.86
CA VAL A 84 -10.06 2.15 1.21
C VAL A 84 -9.46 2.55 2.55
N ARG A 85 -9.34 3.85 2.85
CA ARG A 85 -8.85 4.32 4.16
C ARG A 85 -9.70 3.80 5.33
N SER A 86 -11.03 3.81 5.17
CA SER A 86 -11.93 3.24 6.18
C SER A 86 -11.71 1.73 6.33
N GLN A 87 -11.60 0.98 5.23
CA GLN A 87 -11.34 -0.47 5.26
C GLN A 87 -10.00 -0.81 5.92
N VAL A 88 -8.95 -0.03 5.62
CA VAL A 88 -7.63 -0.18 6.24
C VAL A 88 -7.71 0.05 7.75
N LYS A 89 -8.46 1.07 8.19
CA LYS A 89 -8.68 1.34 9.60
C LYS A 89 -9.41 0.18 10.28
N GLU A 90 -10.51 -0.29 9.72
CA GLU A 90 -11.28 -1.43 10.25
C GLU A 90 -10.42 -2.70 10.35
N LEU A 91 -9.59 -2.97 9.33
CA LEU A 91 -8.65 -4.08 9.37
C LEU A 91 -7.60 -3.89 10.47
N CYS A 92 -7.09 -2.67 10.65
CA CYS A 92 -6.11 -2.39 11.69
C CYS A 92 -6.70 -2.52 13.10
N ASP A 93 -7.94 -2.09 13.30
CA ASP A 93 -8.65 -2.16 14.58
C ASP A 93 -8.88 -3.63 15.02
N GLN A 94 -9.01 -4.56 14.07
CA GLN A 94 -9.10 -6.01 14.35
C GLN A 94 -7.78 -6.63 14.82
N PHE A 95 -6.64 -6.00 14.53
CA PHE A 95 -5.30 -6.53 14.82
C PHE A 95 -4.47 -5.48 15.59
N PRO A 96 -4.78 -5.20 16.87
CA PRO A 96 -4.09 -4.19 17.67
C PRO A 96 -2.59 -4.51 17.81
N LEU A 97 -1.74 -3.49 17.69
CA LEU A 97 -0.28 -3.66 17.72
C LEU A 97 0.25 -3.90 19.14
N TYR A 98 -0.31 -3.21 20.13
CA TYR A 98 0.06 -3.31 21.53
C TYR A 98 -1.20 -3.34 22.41
N PRO A 99 -1.85 -4.51 22.56
CA PRO A 99 -3.05 -4.62 23.40
C PRO A 99 -2.79 -4.20 24.85
N ASP A 100 -1.57 -4.45 25.33
CA ASP A 100 -1.17 -4.22 26.73
C ASP A 100 -0.72 -2.79 27.05
N LEU A 101 -0.62 -1.91 26.04
CA LEU A 101 -0.24 -0.48 26.19
C LEU A 101 -1.43 0.47 26.05
N THR A 102 -2.66 -0.04 26.18
CA THR A 102 -3.84 0.81 26.17
C THR A 102 -3.86 1.69 27.42
N CYS A 103 -3.65 2.99 27.22
CA CYS A 103 -3.77 4.03 28.24
C CYS A 103 -5.18 4.10 28.82
#